data_AF-A0A0P1EIX9-F1
#
_entry.id   AF-A0A0P1EIX9-F1
#
_cell.length_a   1.000
_cell.length_b   1.000
_cell.length_c   1.000
_cell.angle_alpha   90.00
_cell.angle_beta   90.00
_cell.angle_gamma   90.00
#
_symmetry.space_group_name_H-M   'P 1'
#
loop_
_entity.id
_entity.type
_entity.pdbx_description
1 polymer ?
#
loop_
_entity_poly.entity_id
_entity_poly.type
_entity_poly.pdbx_seq_one_letter_code
_entity_poly.pdbx_strand_id
1 'polypeptide(L)'
;MTTPTKMSGVYLTRHGGPEALEWREDIPVPTPGPGKVLVRVAAAGVNNTDINTRVGWYSSDVTGATDAVDQDVDAGGWGGSLAFPRIQGGDLCGIVELAGQETGFQAGQRVTCPINLPRPRPGNPTGFIALGSEIDGAFSQYCLVQADDLYDVTASPLSDVEIAAIPCAFGTAENLLTRAGVTAGHKVLVTGASGGVGLAAVQLASLRGATVWGVTGSAKAEVVKAQGAVDTFDRNAPLPKDMFDVVIDVVGGPAWPGLILALKPGGHYAVSGAIAGPIVSADLREIYLRDITIHGCTHQAFEVFGRLVEMMNAGRIKPLVSKTYPLRDIAKAQEDFQSKALPGKLVLIP
;
A
#
# COMPACT_ATOMS: atom_id res chain seq x y z
N MET A 1 4.32 32.54 -5.48
CA MET A 1 5.68 32.33 -6.00
C MET A 1 5.56 31.68 -7.37
N THR A 2 6.49 31.91 -8.30
CA THR A 2 6.48 31.22 -9.60
C THR A 2 7.00 29.80 -9.44
N THR A 3 6.23 28.81 -9.89
CA THR A 3 6.65 27.39 -9.90
C THR A 3 7.95 27.24 -10.70
N PRO A 4 8.97 26.51 -10.20
CA PRO A 4 10.24 26.35 -10.89
C PRO A 4 10.08 25.50 -12.16
N THR A 5 11.00 25.66 -13.12
CA THR A 5 11.01 24.86 -14.36
C THR A 5 11.65 23.49 -14.20
N LYS A 6 12.44 23.30 -13.14
CA LYS A 6 13.12 22.05 -12.77
C LYS A 6 12.87 21.73 -11.29
N MET A 7 12.93 20.46 -10.96
CA MET A 7 12.77 19.93 -9.61
C MET A 7 13.77 18.82 -9.32
N SER A 8 13.94 18.55 -8.03
CA SER A 8 14.64 17.37 -7.57
C SER A 8 13.71 16.17 -7.39
N GLY A 9 14.28 14.97 -7.51
CA GLY A 9 13.58 13.71 -7.30
C GLY A 9 14.45 12.50 -7.58
N VAL A 10 13.83 11.33 -7.58
CA VAL A 10 14.50 10.05 -7.79
C VAL A 10 14.00 9.42 -9.08
N TYR A 11 14.90 9.17 -10.02
CA TYR A 11 14.62 8.33 -11.17
C TYR A 11 15.00 6.89 -10.89
N LEU A 12 14.07 5.98 -11.15
CA LEU A 12 14.37 4.61 -11.44
C LEU A 12 14.78 4.51 -12.92
N THR A 13 15.99 4.05 -13.22
CA THR A 13 16.52 4.04 -14.60
C THR A 13 16.51 2.67 -15.28
N ARG A 14 16.34 1.60 -14.51
CA ARG A 14 16.25 0.21 -14.96
C ARG A 14 15.72 -0.67 -13.82
N HIS A 15 15.44 -1.94 -14.09
CA HIS A 15 15.26 -2.91 -13.01
C HIS A 15 16.60 -3.20 -12.30
N GLY A 16 16.55 -3.53 -11.01
CA GLY A 16 17.75 -3.90 -10.25
C GLY A 16 17.72 -3.53 -8.76
N GLY A 17 18.91 -3.44 -8.17
CA GLY A 17 19.14 -3.06 -6.79
C GLY A 17 19.03 -1.54 -6.55
N PRO A 18 19.43 -1.05 -5.37
CA PRO A 18 19.39 0.38 -5.03
C PRO A 18 20.18 1.28 -6.00
N GLU A 19 21.17 0.74 -6.70
CA GLU A 19 21.96 1.42 -7.73
C GLU A 19 21.18 1.77 -9.01
N ALA A 20 19.93 1.32 -9.14
CA ALA A 20 19.01 1.75 -10.18
C ALA A 20 18.25 3.05 -9.81
N LEU A 21 18.36 3.51 -8.55
CA LEU A 21 17.75 4.75 -8.06
C LEU A 21 18.76 5.91 -8.15
N GLU A 22 18.49 6.85 -9.04
CA GLU A 22 19.34 8.01 -9.30
C GLU A 22 18.68 9.29 -8.79
N TRP A 23 19.34 9.98 -7.85
CA TRP A 23 18.95 11.33 -7.45
C TRP A 23 19.22 12.31 -8.59
N ARG A 24 18.24 13.17 -8.88
CA ARG A 24 18.29 14.19 -9.92
C ARG A 24 17.87 15.52 -9.35
N GLU A 25 18.45 16.60 -9.87
CA GLU A 25 18.11 17.99 -9.53
C GLU A 25 17.58 18.77 -10.74
N ASP A 26 17.48 18.10 -11.88
CA ASP A 26 17.20 18.69 -13.18
C ASP A 26 15.95 18.11 -13.87
N ILE A 27 15.08 17.43 -13.10
CA ILE A 27 13.83 16.87 -13.61
C ILE A 27 12.91 18.02 -14.05
N PRO A 28 12.38 18.05 -15.27
CA PRO A 28 11.43 19.09 -15.68
C PRO A 28 10.16 19.04 -14.83
N VAL A 29 9.71 20.20 -14.31
CA VAL A 29 8.41 20.27 -13.63
C VAL A 29 7.30 20.20 -14.68
N PRO A 30 6.36 19.24 -14.58
CA PRO A 30 5.29 19.12 -15.56
C PRO A 30 4.30 20.29 -15.43
N THR A 31 3.81 20.77 -16.58
CA THR A 31 2.73 21.77 -16.61
C THR A 31 1.37 21.06 -16.64
N PRO A 32 0.42 21.38 -15.73
CA PRO A 32 -0.88 20.75 -15.75
C PRO A 32 -1.71 21.22 -16.95
N GLY A 33 -2.13 20.27 -17.79
CA GLY A 33 -3.17 20.47 -18.80
C GLY A 33 -4.60 20.40 -18.20
N PRO A 34 -5.66 20.49 -19.03
CA PRO A 34 -7.04 20.32 -18.57
C PRO A 34 -7.23 19.01 -17.78
N GLY A 35 -7.99 19.07 -16.68
CA GLY A 35 -8.24 17.93 -15.79
C GLY A 35 -7.05 17.46 -14.94
N LYS A 36 -5.87 18.08 -15.06
CA LYS A 36 -4.67 17.71 -14.28
C LYS A 36 -4.34 18.74 -13.22
N VAL A 37 -3.75 18.26 -12.13
CA VAL A 37 -3.32 19.07 -11.00
C VAL A 37 -1.85 18.77 -10.72
N LEU A 38 -1.05 19.83 -10.59
CA LEU A 38 0.31 19.75 -10.12
C LEU A 38 0.32 19.89 -8.61
N VAL A 39 0.76 18.84 -7.91
CA VAL A 39 0.84 18.79 -6.46
C VAL A 39 2.29 18.97 -6.04
N ARG A 40 2.58 19.98 -5.23
CA ARG A 40 3.87 20.09 -4.54
C ARG A 40 3.87 19.07 -3.39
N VAL A 41 4.73 18.06 -3.51
CA VAL A 41 4.79 16.95 -2.58
C VAL A 41 5.29 17.47 -1.23
N ALA A 42 4.57 17.16 -0.16
CA ALA A 42 4.97 17.47 1.21
C ALA A 42 5.61 16.25 1.88
N ALA A 43 5.10 15.05 1.58
CA ALA A 43 5.64 13.79 2.05
C ALA A 43 5.18 12.64 1.13
N ALA A 44 5.99 11.56 1.09
CA ALA A 44 5.69 10.36 0.32
C ALA A 44 6.05 9.08 1.09
N GLY A 45 5.12 8.14 1.23
CA GLY A 45 5.33 6.89 1.94
C GLY A 45 6.13 5.85 1.12
N VAL A 46 6.96 5.06 1.81
CA VAL A 46 7.66 3.90 1.22
C VAL A 46 6.80 2.64 1.36
N ASN A 47 6.77 1.81 0.32
CA ASN A 47 5.97 0.59 0.22
C ASN A 47 6.75 -0.59 -0.35
N ASN A 48 6.27 -1.82 -0.09
CA ASN A 48 6.83 -3.02 -0.73
C ASN A 48 6.72 -2.93 -2.26
N THR A 49 5.67 -2.29 -2.79
CA THR A 49 5.53 -2.14 -4.25
C THR A 49 6.65 -1.32 -4.88
N ASP A 50 7.25 -0.37 -4.17
CA ASP A 50 8.35 0.42 -4.73
C ASP A 50 9.54 -0.50 -5.00
N ILE A 51 9.84 -1.40 -4.05
CA ILE A 51 10.90 -2.40 -4.17
C ILE A 51 10.52 -3.46 -5.21
N ASN A 52 9.30 -4.01 -5.14
CA ASN A 52 8.82 -5.05 -6.06
C ASN A 52 8.87 -4.57 -7.52
N THR A 53 8.40 -3.35 -7.81
CA THR A 53 8.48 -2.77 -9.15
C THR A 53 9.93 -2.52 -9.56
N ARG A 54 10.80 -2.12 -8.63
CA ARG A 54 12.24 -1.91 -8.91
C ARG A 54 12.94 -3.21 -9.30
N VAL A 55 12.76 -4.28 -8.51
CA VAL A 55 13.39 -5.58 -8.77
C VAL A 55 12.60 -6.43 -9.78
N GLY A 56 11.44 -5.95 -10.22
CA GLY A 56 10.55 -6.61 -11.16
C GLY A 56 9.87 -7.89 -10.65
N TRP A 57 9.60 -7.95 -9.34
CA TRP A 57 8.97 -9.09 -8.65
C TRP A 57 7.58 -9.47 -9.20
N TYR A 58 6.89 -8.56 -9.90
CA TYR A 58 5.56 -8.85 -10.49
C TYR A 58 5.62 -9.65 -11.80
N SER A 59 6.81 -9.93 -12.34
CA SER A 59 6.97 -10.82 -13.49
C SER A 59 6.44 -12.22 -13.17
N SER A 60 5.79 -12.86 -14.14
CA SER A 60 5.31 -14.25 -14.01
C SER A 60 6.42 -15.27 -13.78
N ASP A 61 7.66 -14.91 -14.07
CA ASP A 61 8.84 -15.78 -13.91
C ASP A 61 9.35 -15.81 -12.46
N VAL A 62 8.89 -14.89 -11.61
CA VAL A 62 9.30 -14.79 -10.20
C VAL A 62 8.44 -15.69 -9.32
N THR A 63 9.09 -16.65 -8.65
CA THR A 63 8.43 -17.63 -7.76
C THR A 63 8.82 -17.49 -6.29
N GLY A 64 9.80 -16.63 -5.98
CA GLY A 64 10.39 -16.46 -4.65
C GLY A 64 9.81 -15.30 -3.83
N ALA A 65 10.34 -15.13 -2.62
CA ALA A 65 10.05 -14.00 -1.75
C ALA A 65 10.58 -12.67 -2.33
N THR A 66 10.06 -11.54 -1.86
CA THR A 66 10.42 -10.20 -2.35
C THR A 66 11.94 -9.90 -2.26
N ASP A 67 12.62 -10.45 -1.25
CA ASP A 67 14.05 -10.26 -1.00
C ASP A 67 14.97 -11.22 -1.76
N ALA A 68 14.40 -12.16 -2.53
CA ALA A 68 15.13 -13.21 -3.24
C ALA A 68 15.13 -13.06 -4.78
N VAL A 69 14.79 -11.87 -5.30
CA VAL A 69 14.77 -11.62 -6.76
C VAL A 69 16.16 -11.24 -7.25
N ASP A 70 16.71 -12.05 -8.15
CA ASP A 70 18.08 -11.91 -8.70
C ASP A 70 18.10 -12.07 -10.25
N GLN A 71 17.00 -11.75 -10.92
CA GLN A 71 16.83 -11.96 -12.37
C GLN A 71 16.55 -10.65 -13.12
N ASP A 72 17.14 -10.51 -14.30
CA ASP A 72 16.74 -9.51 -15.29
C ASP A 72 15.35 -9.87 -15.83
N VAL A 73 14.38 -8.97 -15.68
CA VAL A 73 12.99 -9.20 -16.09
C VAL A 73 12.49 -8.06 -16.98
N ASP A 74 11.80 -8.43 -18.07
CA ASP A 74 11.25 -7.47 -19.05
C ASP A 74 9.90 -6.87 -18.59
N ALA A 75 9.18 -7.53 -17.68
CA ALA A 75 7.84 -7.14 -17.22
C ALA A 75 7.76 -7.10 -15.68
N GLY A 76 8.25 -6.03 -15.07
CA GLY A 76 8.33 -5.89 -13.61
C GLY A 76 7.27 -5.03 -12.90
N GLY A 77 6.40 -4.34 -13.65
CA GLY A 77 5.32 -3.50 -13.12
C GLY A 77 4.00 -4.24 -12.93
N TRP A 78 3.01 -3.59 -12.29
CA TRP A 78 1.70 -4.20 -12.04
C TRP A 78 0.93 -4.51 -13.33
N GLY A 79 1.06 -3.62 -14.33
CA GLY A 79 0.45 -3.78 -15.64
C GLY A 79 1.34 -4.45 -16.70
N GLY A 80 2.53 -4.94 -16.33
CA GLY A 80 3.53 -5.47 -17.26
C GLY A 80 4.82 -4.64 -17.33
N SER A 81 5.29 -4.31 -18.55
CA SER A 81 6.55 -3.58 -18.76
C SER A 81 6.53 -2.17 -18.19
N LEU A 82 7.63 -1.74 -17.58
CA LEU A 82 7.83 -0.38 -17.06
C LEU A 82 8.55 0.49 -18.08
N ALA A 83 8.19 1.78 -18.17
CA ALA A 83 8.93 2.76 -18.96
C ALA A 83 9.95 3.50 -18.08
N PHE A 84 11.21 3.56 -18.51
CA PHE A 84 12.28 4.28 -17.81
C PHE A 84 12.71 5.56 -18.54
N PRO A 85 13.15 6.61 -17.82
CA PRO A 85 13.16 6.71 -16.36
C PRO A 85 11.74 6.83 -15.78
N ARG A 86 11.54 6.32 -14.56
CA ARG A 86 10.28 6.39 -13.81
C ARG A 86 10.52 7.07 -12.45
N ILE A 87 9.69 8.04 -12.09
CA ILE A 87 9.58 8.50 -10.70
C ILE A 87 8.63 7.57 -9.97
N GLN A 88 9.11 6.84 -8.96
CA GLN A 88 8.27 5.95 -8.15
C GLN A 88 7.49 6.73 -7.05
N GLY A 89 6.89 6.01 -6.10
CA GLY A 89 6.21 6.57 -4.94
C GLY A 89 4.70 6.68 -5.14
N GLY A 90 3.96 5.67 -4.67
CA GLY A 90 2.50 5.63 -4.79
C GLY A 90 1.73 6.33 -3.66
N ASP A 91 2.41 6.66 -2.57
CA ASP A 91 1.81 7.40 -1.45
C ASP A 91 2.09 8.90 -1.59
N LEU A 92 1.05 9.72 -1.75
CA LEU A 92 1.16 11.16 -1.91
C LEU A 92 0.42 11.90 -0.79
N CYS A 93 1.10 12.81 -0.10
CA CYS A 93 0.47 13.97 0.52
C CYS A 93 1.16 15.24 0.02
N GLY A 94 0.38 16.24 -0.36
CA GLY A 94 0.95 17.50 -0.83
C GLY A 94 -0.05 18.63 -0.90
N ILE A 95 0.43 19.74 -1.43
CA ILE A 95 -0.34 20.97 -1.60
C ILE A 95 -0.53 21.20 -3.09
N VAL A 96 -1.74 21.52 -3.52
CA VAL A 96 -2.00 21.95 -4.90
C VAL A 96 -1.15 23.18 -5.20
N GLU A 97 -0.23 23.05 -6.15
CA GLU A 97 0.63 24.14 -6.62
C GLU A 97 -0.05 24.87 -7.78
N LEU A 98 -0.46 24.11 -8.80
CA LEU A 98 -1.16 24.60 -9.98
C LEU A 98 -2.28 23.63 -10.36
N ALA A 99 -3.42 24.17 -10.78
CA ALA A 99 -4.55 23.38 -11.26
C ALA A 99 -4.83 23.74 -12.71
N GLY A 100 -4.99 22.74 -13.56
CA GLY A 100 -5.49 22.90 -14.91
C GLY A 100 -6.96 23.33 -14.92
N GLN A 101 -7.46 23.62 -16.12
CA GLN A 101 -8.88 23.90 -16.33
C GLN A 101 -9.75 22.71 -15.89
N GLU A 102 -10.95 22.99 -15.39
CA GLU A 102 -11.99 21.99 -15.10
C GLU A 102 -11.61 20.93 -14.04
N THR A 103 -10.72 21.29 -13.10
CA THR A 103 -10.27 20.37 -12.04
C THR A 103 -11.09 20.47 -10.75
N GLY A 104 -11.72 21.62 -10.48
CA GLY A 104 -12.36 21.89 -9.19
C GLY A 104 -11.39 22.14 -8.02
N PHE A 105 -10.08 22.02 -8.25
CA PHE A 105 -9.05 22.27 -7.25
C PHE A 105 -8.47 23.69 -7.36
N GLN A 106 -8.01 24.21 -6.22
CA GLN A 106 -7.40 25.52 -6.05
C GLN A 106 -6.03 25.39 -5.41
N ALA A 107 -5.11 26.28 -5.78
CA ALA A 107 -3.80 26.35 -5.17
C ALA A 107 -3.90 26.53 -3.64
N GLY A 108 -3.08 25.80 -2.90
CA GLY A 108 -3.07 25.81 -1.43
C GLY A 108 -3.94 24.73 -0.77
N GLN A 109 -4.83 24.05 -1.50
CA GLN A 109 -5.55 22.89 -0.95
C GLN A 109 -4.57 21.74 -0.66
N ARG A 110 -4.79 21.04 0.46
CA ARG A 110 -4.02 19.84 0.80
C ARG A 110 -4.73 18.62 0.24
N VAL A 111 -4.00 17.79 -0.48
CA VAL A 111 -4.55 16.68 -1.24
C VAL A 111 -3.76 15.38 -1.07
N THR A 112 -4.44 14.27 -1.33
CA THR A 112 -3.88 12.91 -1.41
C THR A 112 -4.64 12.12 -2.49
N CYS A 113 -4.17 10.91 -2.83
CA CYS A 113 -4.82 10.03 -3.79
C CYS A 113 -4.56 8.56 -3.44
N PRO A 114 -5.40 7.61 -3.89
CA PRO A 114 -5.08 6.20 -3.82
C PRO A 114 -3.87 5.85 -4.70
N ILE A 115 -3.19 4.74 -4.40
CA ILE A 115 -2.14 4.21 -5.26
C ILE A 115 -2.72 3.49 -6.49
N ASN A 116 -3.76 2.67 -6.30
CA ASN A 116 -4.44 1.95 -7.39
C ASN A 116 -5.56 2.83 -7.94
N LEU A 117 -5.38 3.36 -9.14
CA LEU A 117 -6.28 4.29 -9.80
C LEU A 117 -7.18 3.52 -10.78
N PRO A 118 -8.50 3.39 -10.52
CA PRO A 118 -9.40 2.63 -11.37
C PRO A 118 -9.43 3.18 -12.80
N ARG A 119 -9.25 2.29 -13.78
CA ARG A 119 -9.30 2.55 -15.23
C ARG A 119 -10.02 1.39 -15.92
N PRO A 120 -11.31 1.18 -15.61
CA PRO A 120 -12.10 0.10 -16.20
C PRO A 120 -12.18 0.26 -17.72
N ARG A 121 -12.11 -0.85 -18.44
CA ARG A 121 -12.24 -0.89 -19.91
C ARG A 121 -13.15 -2.05 -20.32
N PRO A 122 -13.76 -2.03 -21.52
CA PRO A 122 -14.47 -3.18 -22.05
C PRO A 122 -13.58 -4.44 -21.99
N GLY A 123 -14.06 -5.51 -21.36
CA GLY A 123 -13.31 -6.76 -21.16
C GLY A 123 -12.39 -6.79 -19.92
N ASN A 124 -12.12 -5.66 -19.26
CA ASN A 124 -11.40 -5.60 -17.98
C ASN A 124 -12.07 -4.57 -17.05
N PRO A 125 -13.20 -4.93 -16.40
CA PRO A 125 -13.94 -4.02 -15.54
C PRO A 125 -13.19 -3.65 -14.26
N THR A 126 -12.18 -4.44 -13.87
CA THR A 126 -11.31 -4.18 -12.71
C THR A 126 -9.97 -3.56 -13.10
N GLY A 127 -9.84 -3.05 -14.33
CA GLY A 127 -8.63 -2.40 -14.80
C GLY A 127 -8.25 -1.22 -13.91
N PHE A 128 -6.95 -1.05 -13.68
CA PHE A 128 -6.39 0.07 -12.93
C PHE A 128 -4.98 0.38 -13.46
N ILE A 129 -4.46 1.53 -13.05
CA ILE A 129 -3.04 1.89 -13.16
C ILE A 129 -2.54 2.26 -11.76
N ALA A 130 -1.26 2.06 -11.47
CA ALA A 130 -0.67 2.45 -10.19
C ALA A 130 0.23 3.68 -10.31
N LEU A 131 0.03 4.63 -9.39
CA LEU A 131 0.90 5.79 -9.23
C LEU A 131 2.30 5.33 -8.79
N GLY A 132 3.35 5.80 -9.47
CA GLY A 132 4.73 5.38 -9.23
C GLY A 132 5.13 4.06 -9.91
N SER A 133 4.22 3.43 -10.68
CA SER A 133 4.50 2.27 -11.53
C SER A 133 4.16 2.62 -12.98
N GLU A 134 2.89 2.60 -13.38
CA GLU A 134 2.50 2.86 -14.77
C GLU A 134 2.58 4.35 -15.13
N ILE A 135 2.56 5.24 -14.13
CA ILE A 135 2.75 6.69 -14.25
C ILE A 135 3.68 7.21 -13.16
N ASP A 136 4.23 8.41 -13.33
CA ASP A 136 5.14 9.02 -12.35
C ASP A 136 4.45 9.31 -11.03
N GLY A 137 5.16 9.07 -9.93
CA GLY A 137 4.67 9.19 -8.56
C GLY A 137 5.30 10.31 -7.75
N ALA A 138 5.26 10.15 -6.43
CA ALA A 138 5.55 11.17 -5.43
C ALA A 138 7.02 11.22 -4.95
N PHE A 139 7.93 10.39 -5.48
CA PHE A 139 9.37 10.49 -5.16
C PHE A 139 10.07 11.62 -5.92
N SER A 140 9.48 12.81 -5.90
CA SER A 140 10.01 14.06 -6.43
C SER A 140 9.33 15.26 -5.74
N GLN A 141 9.81 16.48 -5.96
CA GLN A 141 9.21 17.67 -5.33
C GLN A 141 7.81 18.00 -5.86
N TYR A 142 7.45 17.57 -7.07
CA TYR A 142 6.12 17.76 -7.65
C TYR A 142 5.60 16.51 -8.35
N CYS A 143 4.33 16.19 -8.13
CA CYS A 143 3.64 15.08 -8.76
C CYS A 143 2.46 15.59 -9.60
N LEU A 144 2.31 15.10 -10.83
CA LEU A 144 1.20 15.45 -11.71
C LEU A 144 0.12 14.37 -11.64
N VAL A 145 -1.09 14.74 -11.21
CA VAL A 145 -2.18 13.80 -10.97
C VAL A 145 -3.44 14.25 -11.72
N GLN A 146 -4.31 13.32 -12.11
CA GLN A 146 -5.64 13.68 -12.61
C GLN A 146 -6.52 14.17 -11.45
N ALA A 147 -7.36 15.18 -11.68
CA ALA A 147 -8.25 15.70 -10.66
C ALA A 147 -9.18 14.62 -10.07
N ASP A 148 -9.69 13.72 -10.91
CA ASP A 148 -10.57 12.62 -10.49
C ASP A 148 -9.91 11.59 -9.56
N ASP A 149 -8.58 11.55 -9.50
CA ASP A 149 -7.85 10.68 -8.58
C ASP A 149 -7.52 11.37 -7.25
N LEU A 150 -7.70 12.69 -7.15
CA LEU A 150 -7.34 13.48 -5.98
C LEU A 150 -8.51 13.64 -5.01
N TYR A 151 -8.16 13.67 -3.72
CA TYR A 151 -9.08 13.90 -2.62
C TYR A 151 -8.60 15.06 -1.76
N ASP A 152 -9.53 15.93 -1.38
CA ASP A 152 -9.26 17.02 -0.45
C ASP A 152 -9.17 16.51 0.99
N VAL A 153 -8.02 16.78 1.62
CA VAL A 153 -7.73 16.46 3.01
C VAL A 153 -7.32 17.70 3.81
N THR A 154 -7.71 18.89 3.35
CA THR A 154 -7.43 20.18 3.99
C THR A 154 -7.96 20.22 5.42
N ALA A 155 -9.13 19.62 5.67
CA ALA A 155 -9.76 19.60 6.99
C ALA A 155 -9.10 18.63 8.00
N SER A 156 -8.27 17.70 7.53
CA SER A 156 -7.69 16.66 8.38
C SER A 156 -6.79 17.23 9.49
N PRO A 157 -6.90 16.73 10.74
CA PRO A 157 -5.98 17.11 11.81
C PRO A 157 -4.62 16.40 11.71
N LEU A 158 -4.47 15.44 10.79
CA LEU A 158 -3.22 14.70 10.58
C LEU A 158 -2.16 15.59 9.93
N SER A 159 -0.90 15.35 10.26
CA SER A 159 0.25 15.94 9.58
C SER A 159 0.40 15.39 8.15
N ASP A 160 1.14 16.10 7.30
CA ASP A 160 1.39 15.67 5.93
C ASP A 160 2.14 14.33 5.88
N VAL A 161 3.04 14.10 6.85
CA VAL A 161 3.77 12.83 7.03
C VAL A 161 2.82 11.69 7.37
N GLU A 162 1.85 11.93 8.26
CA GLU A 162 0.84 10.93 8.59
C GLU A 162 -0.07 10.65 7.40
N ILE A 163 -0.56 11.69 6.70
CA ILE A 163 -1.39 11.49 5.49
C ILE A 163 -0.61 10.71 4.44
N ALA A 164 0.67 11.00 4.20
CA ALA A 164 1.51 10.25 3.27
C ALA A 164 1.78 8.80 3.70
N ALA A 165 1.45 8.40 4.92
CA ALA A 165 1.59 7.00 5.37
C ALA A 165 0.32 6.16 5.15
N ILE A 166 -0.76 6.77 4.66
CA ILE A 166 -2.09 6.14 4.53
C ILE A 166 -2.29 5.46 3.17
N PRO A 167 -2.02 6.07 2.00
CA PRO A 167 -2.69 5.68 0.77
C PRO A 167 -2.60 4.20 0.38
N CYS A 168 -1.39 3.66 0.27
CA CYS A 168 -1.18 2.26 -0.07
C CYS A 168 -1.58 1.34 1.08
N ALA A 169 -1.13 1.63 2.31
CA ALA A 169 -1.30 0.72 3.43
C ALA A 169 -2.77 0.60 3.88
N PHE A 170 -3.41 1.73 4.12
CA PHE A 170 -4.81 1.79 4.52
C PHE A 170 -5.75 1.52 3.36
N GLY A 171 -5.42 1.97 2.13
CA GLY A 171 -6.21 1.64 0.93
C GLY A 171 -6.30 0.14 0.73
N THR A 172 -5.16 -0.55 0.83
CA THR A 172 -5.10 -2.01 0.72
C THR A 172 -5.86 -2.69 1.86
N ALA A 173 -5.65 -2.26 3.11
CA ALA A 173 -6.33 -2.81 4.27
C ALA A 173 -7.85 -2.64 4.19
N GLU A 174 -8.33 -1.45 3.85
CA GLU A 174 -9.76 -1.14 3.71
C GLU A 174 -10.39 -1.96 2.59
N ASN A 175 -9.67 -2.18 1.48
CA ASN A 175 -10.13 -3.05 0.40
C ASN A 175 -10.24 -4.50 0.87
N LEU A 176 -9.21 -5.04 1.52
CA LEU A 176 -9.19 -6.41 2.05
C LEU A 176 -10.37 -6.65 3.01
N LEU A 177 -10.58 -5.76 3.97
CA LEU A 177 -11.68 -5.85 4.93
C LEU A 177 -13.06 -5.72 4.27
N THR A 178 -13.18 -4.88 3.24
CA THR A 178 -14.42 -4.70 2.48
C THR A 178 -14.74 -5.94 1.66
N ARG A 179 -13.76 -6.48 0.92
CA ARG A 179 -13.91 -7.69 0.09
C ARG A 179 -14.23 -8.93 0.92
N ALA A 180 -13.60 -9.05 2.09
CA ALA A 180 -13.88 -10.14 3.02
C ALA A 180 -15.19 -9.96 3.81
N GLY A 181 -15.89 -8.83 3.68
CA GLY A 181 -17.15 -8.59 4.39
C GLY A 181 -16.98 -8.45 5.90
N VAL A 182 -15.88 -7.86 6.39
CA VAL A 182 -15.63 -7.69 7.82
C VAL A 182 -16.63 -6.70 8.44
N THR A 183 -17.40 -7.19 9.41
CA THR A 183 -18.37 -6.43 10.22
C THR A 183 -18.13 -6.65 11.71
N ALA A 184 -18.89 -5.93 12.54
CA ALA A 184 -18.87 -6.10 13.99
C ALA A 184 -19.13 -7.56 14.40
N GLY A 185 -18.43 -8.02 15.44
CA GLY A 185 -18.57 -9.38 15.98
C GLY A 185 -17.73 -10.46 15.29
N HIS A 186 -17.17 -10.21 14.10
CA HIS A 186 -16.25 -11.15 13.47
C HIS A 186 -14.95 -11.29 14.27
N LYS A 187 -14.41 -12.50 14.31
CA LYS A 187 -13.04 -12.79 14.73
C LYS A 187 -12.12 -12.74 13.51
N VAL A 188 -11.18 -11.80 13.50
CA VAL A 188 -10.30 -11.53 12.36
C VAL A 188 -8.87 -11.85 12.73
N LEU A 189 -8.18 -12.64 11.91
CA LEU A 189 -6.73 -12.83 11.99
C LEU A 189 -6.03 -12.01 10.91
N VAL A 190 -5.01 -11.25 11.28
CA VAL A 190 -4.20 -10.44 10.35
C VAL A 190 -2.76 -10.97 10.33
N THR A 191 -2.25 -11.40 9.18
CA THR A 191 -0.84 -11.77 9.04
C THR A 191 0.05 -10.56 8.79
N GLY A 192 1.34 -10.67 9.08
CA GLY A 192 2.26 -9.54 8.91
C GLY A 192 1.83 -8.29 9.71
N ALA A 193 1.18 -8.51 10.86
CA ALA A 193 0.35 -7.52 11.53
C ALA A 193 1.10 -6.26 11.99
N SER A 194 2.44 -6.31 12.11
CA SER A 194 3.27 -5.16 12.45
C SER A 194 3.74 -4.31 11.27
N GLY A 195 3.51 -4.75 10.02
CA GLY A 195 3.81 -3.97 8.82
C GLY A 195 2.76 -2.90 8.52
N GLY A 196 3.00 -2.09 7.48
CA GLY A 196 2.09 -1.01 7.09
C GLY A 196 0.63 -1.44 6.88
N VAL A 197 0.40 -2.39 5.95
CA VAL A 197 -0.96 -2.91 5.68
C VAL A 197 -1.52 -3.67 6.89
N GLY A 198 -0.68 -4.44 7.60
CA GLY A 198 -1.09 -5.20 8.76
C GLY A 198 -1.63 -4.34 9.90
N LEU A 199 -0.91 -3.29 10.30
CA LEU A 199 -1.36 -2.37 11.36
C LEU A 199 -2.61 -1.60 10.93
N ALA A 200 -2.69 -1.20 9.66
CA ALA A 200 -3.88 -0.57 9.11
C ALA A 200 -5.09 -1.51 9.17
N ALA A 201 -4.94 -2.78 8.79
CA ALA A 201 -6.02 -3.77 8.85
C ALA A 201 -6.46 -4.04 10.29
N VAL A 202 -5.53 -4.09 11.24
CA VAL A 202 -5.86 -4.23 12.67
C VAL A 202 -6.69 -3.04 13.16
N GLN A 203 -6.22 -1.81 12.89
CA GLN A 203 -6.93 -0.59 13.30
C GLN A 203 -8.32 -0.50 12.67
N LEU A 204 -8.43 -0.69 11.37
CA LEU A 204 -9.69 -0.58 10.64
C LEU A 204 -10.69 -1.69 11.01
N ALA A 205 -10.23 -2.93 11.21
CA ALA A 205 -11.11 -4.02 11.66
C ALA A 205 -11.62 -3.78 13.09
N SER A 206 -10.75 -3.32 13.99
CA SER A 206 -11.13 -2.95 15.36
C SER A 206 -12.17 -1.82 15.37
N LEU A 207 -11.97 -0.77 14.56
CA LEU A 207 -12.93 0.33 14.38
C LEU A 207 -14.29 -0.11 13.84
N ARG A 208 -14.35 -1.22 13.08
CA ARG A 208 -15.60 -1.85 12.61
C ARG A 208 -16.29 -2.71 13.68
N GLY A 209 -15.71 -2.83 14.88
CA GLY A 209 -16.23 -3.66 15.97
C GLY A 209 -15.87 -5.15 15.87
N ALA A 210 -14.88 -5.51 15.05
CA ALA A 210 -14.36 -6.88 15.00
C ALA A 210 -13.40 -7.15 16.17
N THR A 211 -13.28 -8.40 16.57
CA THR A 211 -12.24 -8.85 17.51
C THR A 211 -11.03 -9.32 16.71
N VAL A 212 -9.87 -8.68 16.88
CA VAL A 212 -8.73 -8.85 15.97
C VAL A 212 -7.54 -9.52 16.65
N TRP A 213 -6.94 -10.50 15.99
CA TRP A 213 -5.66 -11.11 16.35
C TRP A 213 -4.61 -10.80 15.28
N GLY A 214 -3.37 -10.58 15.70
CA GLY A 214 -2.25 -10.35 14.78
C GLY A 214 -1.23 -11.48 14.78
N VAL A 215 -0.70 -11.86 13.62
CA VAL A 215 0.51 -12.69 13.50
C VAL A 215 1.71 -11.76 13.32
N THR A 216 2.61 -11.74 14.31
CA THR A 216 3.80 -10.88 14.30
C THR A 216 4.93 -11.51 15.12
N GLY A 217 6.17 -11.04 14.91
CA GLY A 217 7.24 -11.41 15.82
C GLY A 217 7.01 -10.80 17.21
N SER A 218 7.36 -11.54 18.26
CA SER A 218 7.12 -11.18 19.67
C SER A 218 7.55 -9.76 20.05
N ALA A 219 8.70 -9.29 19.55
CA ALA A 219 9.20 -7.93 19.81
C ALA A 219 8.27 -6.80 19.32
N LYS A 220 7.31 -7.10 18.44
CA LYS A 220 6.36 -6.14 17.88
C LYS A 220 4.91 -6.39 18.31
N ALA A 221 4.68 -7.31 19.24
CA ALA A 221 3.33 -7.68 19.71
C ALA A 221 2.58 -6.48 20.31
N GLU A 222 3.23 -5.73 21.19
CA GLU A 222 2.60 -4.59 21.88
C GLU A 222 2.22 -3.46 20.92
N VAL A 223 2.99 -3.27 19.85
CA VAL A 223 2.65 -2.30 18.79
C VAL A 223 1.36 -2.71 18.06
N VAL A 224 1.18 -4.01 17.82
CA VAL A 224 -0.02 -4.54 17.17
C VAL A 224 -1.23 -4.43 18.10
N LYS A 225 -1.07 -4.75 19.39
CA LYS A 225 -2.14 -4.59 20.39
C LYS A 225 -2.54 -3.13 20.59
N ALA A 226 -1.57 -2.21 20.59
CA ALA A 226 -1.83 -0.77 20.66
C ALA A 226 -2.67 -0.24 19.48
N GLN A 227 -2.75 -0.98 18.36
CA GLN A 227 -3.62 -0.65 17.23
C GLN A 227 -4.99 -1.33 17.27
N GLY A 228 -5.31 -2.07 18.33
CA GLY A 228 -6.65 -2.65 18.54
C GLY A 228 -6.74 -4.17 18.40
N ALA A 229 -5.62 -4.87 18.23
CA ALA A 229 -5.62 -6.33 18.37
C ALA A 229 -5.78 -6.72 19.84
N VAL A 230 -6.61 -7.74 20.12
CA VAL A 230 -6.80 -8.27 21.47
C VAL A 230 -5.66 -9.18 21.90
N ASP A 231 -5.01 -9.85 20.95
CA ASP A 231 -3.83 -10.68 21.20
C ASP A 231 -3.03 -10.93 19.91
N THR A 232 -1.86 -11.57 20.04
CA THR A 232 -0.97 -11.89 18.93
C THR A 232 -0.43 -13.31 18.99
N PHE A 233 -0.24 -13.92 17.81
CA PHE A 233 0.51 -15.16 17.64
C PHE A 233 1.91 -14.87 17.10
N ASP A 234 2.91 -15.63 17.58
CA ASP A 234 4.22 -15.64 16.94
C ASP A 234 4.12 -16.21 15.51
N ARG A 235 4.99 -15.75 14.62
CA ARG A 235 5.00 -16.14 13.19
C ARG A 235 5.14 -17.64 12.97
N ASN A 236 5.81 -18.34 13.88
CA ASN A 236 6.06 -19.78 13.78
C ASN A 236 5.14 -20.59 14.70
N ALA A 237 4.27 -19.94 15.47
CA ALA A 237 3.35 -20.65 16.35
C ALA A 237 2.21 -21.31 15.55
N PRO A 238 1.76 -22.50 15.96
CA PRO A 238 0.57 -23.09 15.37
C PRO A 238 -0.66 -22.21 15.66
N LEU A 239 -1.52 -22.07 14.66
CA LEU A 239 -2.78 -21.36 14.80
C LEU A 239 -3.90 -22.32 15.24
N PRO A 240 -4.84 -21.85 16.08
CA PRO A 240 -6.00 -22.65 16.45
C PRO A 240 -6.90 -22.89 15.23
N LYS A 241 -7.38 -24.13 15.08
CA LYS A 241 -8.33 -24.52 14.03
C LYS A 241 -9.71 -23.92 14.29
N ASP A 242 -10.43 -23.58 13.23
CA ASP A 242 -11.85 -23.16 13.28
C ASP A 242 -12.14 -21.98 14.23
N MET A 243 -11.20 -21.05 14.36
CA MET A 243 -11.34 -19.93 15.31
C MET A 243 -11.82 -18.63 14.64
N PHE A 244 -11.39 -18.36 13.41
CA PHE A 244 -11.56 -17.05 12.78
C PHE A 244 -12.67 -17.06 11.72
N ASP A 245 -13.46 -15.99 11.69
CA ASP A 245 -14.44 -15.77 10.62
C ASP A 245 -13.74 -15.25 9.36
N VAL A 246 -12.70 -14.45 9.55
CA VAL A 246 -11.93 -13.84 8.45
C VAL A 246 -10.42 -13.91 8.71
N VAL A 247 -9.66 -14.21 7.67
CA VAL A 247 -8.20 -14.06 7.63
C VAL A 247 -7.83 -13.01 6.59
N ILE A 248 -7.09 -11.99 7.02
CA ILE A 248 -6.47 -10.97 6.17
C ILE A 248 -4.99 -11.29 6.05
N ASP A 249 -4.56 -11.66 4.85
CA ASP A 249 -3.20 -12.12 4.59
C ASP A 249 -2.43 -11.18 3.67
N VAL A 250 -1.24 -10.78 4.12
CA VAL A 250 -0.27 -9.99 3.35
C VAL A 250 1.11 -10.67 3.33
N VAL A 251 1.18 -11.93 3.75
CA VAL A 251 2.40 -12.71 3.89
C VAL A 251 2.46 -13.83 2.86
N GLY A 252 1.40 -14.62 2.70
CA GLY A 252 1.38 -15.77 1.80
C GLY A 252 2.40 -16.85 2.18
N GLY A 253 2.93 -17.54 1.17
CA GLY A 253 4.00 -18.54 1.34
C GLY A 253 3.60 -19.80 2.13
N PRO A 254 4.59 -20.51 2.73
CA PRO A 254 4.38 -21.83 3.32
C PRO A 254 3.42 -21.91 4.50
N ALA A 255 3.11 -20.78 5.15
CA ALA A 255 2.19 -20.73 6.29
C ALA A 255 0.71 -20.78 5.87
N TRP A 256 0.42 -20.57 4.58
CA TRP A 256 -0.92 -20.45 4.04
C TRP A 256 -1.88 -21.62 4.38
N PRO A 257 -1.47 -22.90 4.31
CA PRO A 257 -2.35 -24.01 4.70
C PRO A 257 -2.88 -23.89 6.14
N GLY A 258 -2.02 -23.42 7.06
CA GLY A 258 -2.41 -23.19 8.46
C GLY A 258 -3.45 -22.07 8.60
N LEU A 259 -3.37 -21.04 7.75
CA LEU A 259 -4.36 -19.95 7.72
C LEU A 259 -5.74 -20.44 7.29
N ILE A 260 -5.80 -21.32 6.27
CA ILE A 260 -7.07 -21.90 5.80
C ILE A 260 -7.68 -22.80 6.87
N LEU A 261 -6.86 -23.58 7.58
CA LEU A 261 -7.32 -24.40 8.70
C LEU A 261 -7.80 -23.57 9.90
N ALA A 262 -7.25 -22.37 10.09
CA ALA A 262 -7.64 -21.48 11.18
C ALA A 262 -9.01 -20.81 10.99
N LEU A 263 -9.50 -20.70 9.74
CA LEU A 263 -10.85 -20.23 9.44
C LEU A 263 -11.90 -21.20 9.96
N LYS A 264 -13.06 -20.72 10.36
CA LYS A 264 -14.28 -21.53 10.57
C LYS A 264 -14.84 -22.01 9.22
N PRO A 265 -15.71 -23.04 9.20
CA PRO A 265 -16.53 -23.33 8.03
C PRO A 265 -17.32 -22.09 7.58
N GLY A 266 -17.33 -21.79 6.28
CA GLY A 266 -17.88 -20.58 5.69
C GLY A 266 -16.98 -19.34 5.79
N GLY A 267 -15.75 -19.50 6.29
CA GLY A 267 -14.83 -18.39 6.54
C GLY A 267 -14.25 -17.75 5.27
N HIS A 268 -13.77 -16.52 5.42
CA HIS A 268 -13.25 -15.71 4.31
C HIS A 268 -11.75 -15.47 4.45
N TYR A 269 -10.99 -15.82 3.41
CA TYR A 269 -9.58 -15.47 3.26
C TYR A 269 -9.44 -14.35 2.23
N ALA A 270 -8.75 -13.26 2.57
CA ALA A 270 -8.46 -12.17 1.64
C ALA A 270 -6.97 -11.83 1.57
N VAL A 271 -6.45 -11.65 0.36
CA VAL A 271 -5.03 -11.44 0.09
C VAL A 271 -4.79 -10.31 -0.90
N SER A 272 -3.74 -9.53 -0.66
CA SER A 272 -3.27 -8.45 -1.55
C SER A 272 -1.75 -8.37 -1.67
N GLY A 273 -1.02 -9.35 -1.12
CA GLY A 273 0.42 -9.42 -1.18
C GLY A 273 0.93 -10.71 -0.56
N ALA A 274 2.12 -11.14 -0.99
CA ALA A 274 2.70 -12.42 -0.59
C ALA A 274 4.21 -12.28 -0.38
N ILE A 275 4.60 -11.50 0.64
CA ILE A 275 6.02 -11.16 0.87
C ILE A 275 6.89 -12.39 1.16
N ALA A 276 6.31 -13.46 1.70
CA ALA A 276 6.99 -14.74 1.97
C ALA A 276 6.93 -15.71 0.77
N GLY A 277 6.46 -15.25 -0.39
CA GLY A 277 6.37 -16.02 -1.63
C GLY A 277 4.92 -16.14 -2.12
N PRO A 278 4.68 -15.98 -3.44
CA PRO A 278 3.34 -16.03 -4.02
C PRO A 278 2.83 -17.46 -4.26
N ILE A 279 3.71 -18.46 -4.19
CA ILE A 279 3.38 -19.86 -4.45
C ILE A 279 2.96 -20.54 -3.15
N VAL A 280 1.76 -21.11 -3.15
CA VAL A 280 1.18 -21.83 -2.00
C VAL A 280 0.69 -23.20 -2.43
N SER A 281 0.69 -24.14 -1.49
CA SER A 281 0.12 -25.49 -1.67
C SER A 281 -1.22 -25.57 -0.95
N ALA A 282 -2.20 -26.25 -1.55
CA ALA A 282 -3.54 -26.39 -0.98
C ALA A 282 -4.06 -27.83 -1.09
N ASP A 283 -4.70 -28.32 -0.01
CA ASP A 283 -5.63 -29.42 -0.12
C ASP A 283 -7.03 -28.84 -0.39
N LEU A 284 -7.54 -29.05 -1.60
CA LEU A 284 -8.84 -28.48 -2.01
C LEU A 284 -9.98 -28.92 -1.10
N ARG A 285 -9.87 -30.08 -0.43
CA ARG A 285 -10.88 -30.57 0.51
C ARG A 285 -11.04 -29.62 1.71
N GLU A 286 -9.98 -28.97 2.15
CA GLU A 286 -10.02 -27.98 3.25
C GLU A 286 -10.67 -26.66 2.84
N ILE A 287 -10.92 -26.46 1.54
CA ILE A 287 -11.67 -25.33 0.99
C ILE A 287 -13.11 -25.75 0.73
N TYR A 288 -13.33 -26.74 -0.16
CA TYR A 288 -14.68 -27.01 -0.68
C TYR A 288 -15.57 -27.77 0.32
N LEU A 289 -15.02 -28.59 1.23
CA LEU A 289 -15.84 -29.24 2.27
C LEU A 289 -16.17 -28.30 3.43
N ARG A 290 -15.56 -27.12 3.47
CA ARG A 290 -15.69 -26.12 4.54
C ARG A 290 -16.22 -24.79 4.02
N ASP A 291 -16.67 -24.73 2.76
CA ASP A 291 -17.24 -23.54 2.11
C ASP A 291 -16.38 -22.27 2.27
N ILE A 292 -15.05 -22.40 2.18
CA ILE A 292 -14.14 -21.26 2.33
C ILE A 292 -14.15 -20.40 1.06
N THR A 293 -14.24 -19.07 1.24
CA THR A 293 -14.14 -18.10 0.14
C THR A 293 -12.76 -17.43 0.13
N ILE A 294 -12.10 -17.40 -1.04
CA ILE A 294 -10.78 -16.78 -1.25
C ILE A 294 -10.94 -15.52 -2.12
N HIS A 295 -10.45 -14.37 -1.62
CA HIS A 295 -10.54 -13.07 -2.28
C HIS A 295 -9.14 -12.55 -2.69
N GLY A 296 -8.93 -12.36 -3.98
CA GLY A 296 -7.83 -11.53 -4.49
C GLY A 296 -8.23 -10.04 -4.50
N CYS A 297 -7.41 -9.17 -3.89
CA CYS A 297 -7.82 -7.81 -3.55
C CYS A 297 -6.86 -6.72 -4.05
N THR A 298 -6.71 -6.56 -5.37
CA THR A 298 -5.85 -5.52 -5.95
C THR A 298 -6.61 -4.27 -6.39
N HIS A 299 -7.65 -4.45 -7.21
CA HIS A 299 -8.51 -3.35 -7.64
C HIS A 299 -9.29 -2.79 -6.43
N GLN A 300 -9.35 -1.47 -6.34
CA GLN A 300 -10.06 -0.75 -5.28
C GLN A 300 -11.16 0.08 -5.92
N ALA A 301 -12.40 -0.10 -5.48
CA ALA A 301 -13.50 0.77 -5.89
C ALA A 301 -13.31 2.17 -5.28
N PHE A 302 -13.85 3.22 -5.91
CA PHE A 302 -13.67 4.60 -5.47
C PHE A 302 -14.12 4.82 -4.02
N GLU A 303 -15.19 4.15 -3.60
CA GLU A 303 -15.76 4.28 -2.26
C GLU A 303 -14.81 3.75 -1.17
N VAL A 304 -13.90 2.85 -1.50
CA VAL A 304 -12.89 2.31 -0.56
C VAL A 304 -12.00 3.45 -0.06
N PHE A 305 -11.45 4.23 -0.99
CA PHE A 305 -10.56 5.34 -0.62
C PHE A 305 -11.34 6.54 -0.09
N GLY A 306 -12.55 6.81 -0.62
CA GLY A 306 -13.43 7.86 -0.10
C GLY A 306 -13.72 7.72 1.40
N ARG A 307 -13.98 6.49 1.89
CA ARG A 307 -14.15 6.25 3.34
C ARG A 307 -12.89 6.56 4.16
N LEU A 308 -11.70 6.28 3.63
CA LEU A 308 -10.45 6.65 4.30
C LEU A 308 -10.30 8.17 4.39
N VAL A 309 -10.67 8.90 3.34
CA VAL A 309 -10.65 10.37 3.33
C VAL A 309 -11.58 10.95 4.38
N GLU A 310 -12.80 10.41 4.51
CA GLU A 310 -13.72 10.78 5.59
C GLU A 310 -13.12 10.51 6.97
N MET A 311 -12.46 9.37 7.17
CA MET A 311 -11.80 9.03 8.43
C MET A 311 -10.57 9.90 8.72
N MET A 312 -9.78 10.26 7.71
CA MET A 312 -8.67 11.19 7.82
C MET A 312 -9.17 12.57 8.26
N ASN A 313 -10.14 13.12 7.53
CA ASN A 313 -10.70 14.44 7.84
C ASN A 313 -11.37 14.51 9.21
N ALA A 314 -11.93 13.39 9.69
CA ALA A 314 -12.49 13.29 11.03
C ALA A 314 -11.47 12.94 12.13
N GLY A 315 -10.19 12.70 11.79
CA GLY A 315 -9.17 12.28 12.76
C GLY A 315 -9.42 10.90 13.40
N ARG A 316 -10.17 10.02 12.74
CA ARG A 316 -10.58 8.71 13.27
C ARG A 316 -9.55 7.59 13.05
N ILE A 317 -8.60 7.81 12.15
CA ILE A 317 -7.50 6.88 11.88
C ILE A 317 -6.18 7.61 12.07
N LYS A 318 -5.16 6.86 12.50
CA LYS A 318 -3.82 7.39 12.69
C LYS A 318 -2.78 6.31 12.33
N PRO A 319 -1.97 6.52 11.28
CA PRO A 319 -0.92 5.59 10.92
C PRO A 319 0.22 5.62 11.93
N LEU A 320 0.91 4.49 12.09
CA LEU A 320 2.18 4.45 12.81
C LEU A 320 3.32 4.77 11.82
N VAL A 321 3.88 5.98 11.92
CA VAL A 321 5.11 6.36 11.22
C VAL A 321 6.28 6.11 12.15
N SER A 322 7.16 5.18 11.79
CA SER A 322 8.31 4.83 12.65
C SER A 322 9.53 5.70 12.38
N LYS A 323 9.71 6.19 11.16
CA LYS A 323 10.84 7.05 10.82
C LYS A 323 10.57 7.84 9.54
N THR A 324 11.16 9.03 9.49
CA THR A 324 11.18 9.89 8.30
C THR A 324 12.60 10.00 7.75
N TYR A 325 12.73 10.20 6.45
CA TYR A 325 14.01 10.42 5.77
C TYR A 325 13.89 11.57 4.77
N PRO A 326 14.95 12.34 4.52
CA PRO A 326 15.05 13.14 3.31
C PRO A 326 14.86 12.25 2.07
N LEU A 327 14.17 12.75 1.04
CA LEU A 327 13.90 11.97 -0.18
C LEU A 327 15.17 11.48 -0.87
N ARG A 328 16.24 12.29 -0.85
CA ARG A 328 17.57 11.91 -1.37
C ARG A 328 18.17 10.67 -0.69
N ASP A 329 17.74 10.34 0.52
CA ASP A 329 18.22 9.20 1.29
C ASP A 329 17.35 7.93 1.06
N ILE A 330 16.61 7.87 -0.05
CA ILE A 330 15.69 6.76 -0.40
C ILE A 330 16.34 5.38 -0.32
N ALA A 331 17.61 5.24 -0.73
CA ALA A 331 18.31 3.95 -0.66
C ALA A 331 18.42 3.47 0.79
N LYS A 332 18.73 4.38 1.73
CA LYS A 332 18.78 4.07 3.16
C LYS A 332 17.40 3.79 3.72
N ALA A 333 16.39 4.54 3.29
CA ALA A 333 15.01 4.28 3.69
C ALA A 333 14.53 2.89 3.23
N GLN A 334 14.86 2.47 2.01
CA GLN A 334 14.52 1.14 1.48
C GLN A 334 15.32 0.02 2.19
N GLU A 335 16.59 0.22 2.50
CA GLU A 335 17.38 -0.72 3.30
C GLU A 335 16.74 -0.95 4.69
N ASP A 336 16.44 0.14 5.41
CA ASP A 336 15.79 0.07 6.72
C ASP A 336 14.39 -0.57 6.60
N PHE A 337 13.65 -0.30 5.51
CA PHE A 337 12.35 -0.91 5.22
C PHE A 337 12.44 -2.42 4.93
N GLN A 338 13.48 -2.87 4.24
CA GLN A 338 13.72 -4.29 3.93
C GLN A 338 14.15 -5.08 5.17
N SER A 339 14.83 -4.45 6.13
CA SER A 339 15.21 -5.10 7.39
C SER A 339 14.02 -5.62 8.21
N LYS A 340 12.81 -5.07 7.99
CA LYS A 340 11.58 -5.33 8.75
C LYS A 340 11.72 -5.12 10.27
N ALA A 341 12.76 -4.42 10.72
CA ALA A 341 13.01 -4.15 12.13
C ALA A 341 11.98 -3.15 12.70
N LEU A 342 11.65 -2.11 11.92
CA LEU A 342 10.68 -1.10 12.31
C LEU A 342 9.24 -1.54 11.96
N PRO A 343 8.26 -1.30 12.86
CA PRO A 343 6.86 -1.49 12.54
C PRO A 343 6.32 -0.35 11.65
N GLY A 344 5.09 -0.49 11.16
CA GLY A 344 4.39 0.61 10.48
C GLY A 344 5.03 1.08 9.18
N LYS A 345 5.15 2.40 9.03
CA LYS A 345 5.49 3.08 7.77
C LYS A 345 6.76 3.92 7.91
N LEU A 346 7.52 3.97 6.82
CA LEU A 346 8.59 4.94 6.61
C LEU A 346 8.12 5.98 5.59
N VAL A 347 8.51 7.23 5.79
CA VAL A 347 8.05 8.36 4.97
C VAL A 347 9.25 9.20 4.52
N LEU A 348 9.24 9.59 3.25
CA LEU A 348 10.22 10.46 2.62
C LEU A 348 9.71 11.90 2.61
N ILE A 349 10.62 12.86 2.82
CA ILE A 349 10.35 14.30 2.80
C ILE A 349 11.18 14.92 1.65
N PRO A 350 10.54 15.51 0.62
CA PRO A 350 11.21 16.07 -0.56
C PRO A 350 12.24 17.16 -0.32
#